data_AF-A0A1W0X1K1-F1
#
_entry.id   AF-A0A1W0X1K1-F1
#
_cell.length_a   1.000
_cell.length_b   1.000
_cell.length_c   1.000
_cell.angle_alpha   90.00
_cell.angle_beta   90.00
_cell.angle_gamma   90.00
#
_symmetry.space_group_name_H-M   'P 1'
#
loop_
_entity.id
_entity.type
_entity.pdbx_description
1 polymer ?
#
loop_
_entity_poly.entity_id
_entity_poly.type
_entity_poly.pdbx_seq_one_letter_code
_entity_poly.pdbx_strand_id
1 'polypeptide(L)'
;METGLNVNFLRGGAMRRPGPSGSTHSHDHNHEHTPGGQEHGHAHGGQEHGHTHEVLTSPGSFPNRDAPQYRQNWSERGFTVGIGGPVGSGKTALVLALCRYLKERHSICVVTNDIFTREDWEFLVRNEALPEERMRAVETGGCPHAAIREDYSLNLETVKDLTKKFQPQLVFLESGGDNLAANFSRELADFIIYVIDVAGGDKIPRKGGPGITQSDLLVVNKTDLADAVGASLEVMKRDADIMRLKGPTIFAQAKNMVGVPEISALILEAFSDATNNQAL
;
A
#
# COMPACT_ATOMS: atom_id res chain seq x y z
N MET A 1 -39.89 -0.47 -32.62
CA MET A 1 -39.85 0.85 -33.28
C MET A 1 -39.31 1.83 -32.28
N GLU A 2 -38.19 2.47 -32.58
CA GLU A 2 -37.53 3.43 -31.70
C GLU A 2 -38.27 4.77 -31.73
N THR A 3 -38.25 5.50 -30.62
CA THR A 3 -38.62 6.92 -30.55
C THR A 3 -37.50 7.68 -29.88
N GLY A 4 -36.60 8.25 -30.69
CA GLY A 4 -35.54 9.14 -30.22
C GLY A 4 -35.97 10.61 -30.26
N LEU A 5 -35.47 11.39 -29.31
CA LEU A 5 -35.50 12.85 -29.14
C LEU A 5 -34.41 13.15 -28.09
N ASN A 6 -33.62 14.22 -28.10
CA ASN A 6 -33.39 15.28 -29.09
C ASN A 6 -32.04 15.96 -28.73
N VAL A 7 -31.18 16.32 -29.68
CA VAL A 7 -29.96 17.12 -29.39
C VAL A 7 -29.82 18.24 -30.42
N ASN A 8 -29.93 19.49 -29.97
CA ASN A 8 -29.91 20.66 -30.85
C ASN A 8 -28.48 21.00 -31.33
N PHE A 9 -28.33 21.11 -32.64
CA PHE A 9 -27.18 21.72 -33.31
C PHE A 9 -27.27 23.25 -33.24
N LEU A 10 -26.14 23.93 -33.05
CA LEU A 10 -25.94 25.32 -33.48
C LEU A 10 -24.87 25.36 -34.59
N ARG A 11 -25.13 26.16 -35.63
CA ARG A 11 -24.31 26.30 -36.84
C ARG A 11 -23.71 27.70 -36.97
N GLY A 12 -22.50 27.77 -37.54
CA GLY A 12 -21.99 28.93 -38.30
C GLY A 12 -20.99 29.82 -37.56
N GLY A 13 -19.92 30.31 -38.19
CA GLY A 13 -19.42 29.97 -39.53
C GLY A 13 -18.24 30.83 -40.03
N ALA A 14 -17.48 30.24 -40.98
CA ALA A 14 -16.64 30.85 -42.03
C ALA A 14 -15.42 31.76 -41.70
N MET A 15 -14.44 31.70 -42.62
CA MET A 15 -13.08 32.28 -42.56
C MET A 15 -12.98 33.69 -43.19
N ARG A 16 -11.93 34.46 -42.85
CA ARG A 16 -10.79 34.82 -43.75
C ARG A 16 -9.71 35.72 -43.08
N ARG A 17 -8.46 35.63 -43.58
CA ARG A 17 -7.30 36.51 -43.26
C ARG A 17 -7.15 37.63 -44.33
N PRO A 18 -6.29 38.66 -44.13
CA PRO A 18 -4.85 38.58 -44.48
C PRO A 18 -3.88 39.26 -43.45
N GLY A 19 -2.55 39.09 -43.64
CA GLY A 19 -1.47 39.77 -42.89
C GLY A 19 -0.86 40.96 -43.68
N PRO A 20 0.46 41.29 -43.63
CA PRO A 20 1.55 40.68 -42.84
C PRO A 20 2.62 41.64 -42.22
N SER A 21 3.40 41.12 -41.26
CA SER A 21 4.79 41.50 -40.87
C SER A 21 5.28 40.49 -39.78
N GLY A 22 6.56 40.38 -39.36
CA GLY A 22 7.86 40.92 -39.82
C GLY A 22 9.00 40.41 -38.90
N SER A 23 10.26 40.36 -39.38
CA SER A 23 11.54 40.01 -38.65
C SER A 23 11.53 38.72 -37.77
N THR A 24 12.15 37.59 -38.15
CA THR A 24 13.60 37.25 -38.21
C THR A 24 14.40 37.35 -36.90
N HIS A 25 14.87 36.22 -36.37
CA HIS A 25 16.27 35.99 -35.95
C HIS A 25 16.56 34.48 -35.86
N SER A 26 17.77 34.08 -36.25
CA SER A 26 18.29 32.71 -36.26
C SER A 26 19.44 32.57 -35.26
N HIS A 27 19.57 31.41 -34.63
CA HIS A 27 20.73 31.08 -33.80
C HIS A 27 21.40 29.78 -34.30
N ASP A 28 22.63 29.91 -34.75
CA ASP A 28 23.57 28.80 -34.87
C ASP A 28 24.13 28.43 -33.49
N HIS A 29 24.40 27.14 -33.29
CA HIS A 29 25.16 26.65 -32.14
C HIS A 29 26.61 26.39 -32.55
N ASN A 30 27.56 26.97 -31.82
CA ASN A 30 28.96 26.61 -31.90
C ASN A 30 29.51 26.40 -30.48
N HIS A 31 30.27 25.33 -30.27
CA HIS A 31 30.88 24.99 -28.98
C HIS A 31 32.37 25.33 -29.00
N GLU A 32 32.88 25.93 -27.92
CA GLU A 32 34.31 25.95 -27.60
C GLU A 32 34.53 25.94 -26.08
N HIS A 33 35.68 25.45 -25.62
CA HIS A 33 35.92 25.05 -24.23
C HIS A 33 37.08 25.83 -23.56
N THR A 34 36.87 26.22 -22.28
CA THR A 34 37.89 26.37 -21.20
C THR A 34 38.99 27.45 -21.31
N PRO A 35 39.74 27.77 -20.24
CA PRO A 35 39.40 27.82 -18.80
C PRO A 35 39.85 29.12 -18.08
N GLY A 36 39.29 29.42 -16.90
CA GLY A 36 39.82 30.45 -15.99
C GLY A 36 38.80 30.82 -14.90
N GLY A 37 39.17 30.70 -13.63
CA GLY A 37 38.22 30.79 -12.50
C GLY A 37 38.41 31.99 -11.59
N GLN A 38 37.46 32.17 -10.66
CA GLN A 38 37.63 32.87 -9.39
C GLN A 38 36.56 32.43 -8.39
N GLU A 39 36.93 32.32 -7.12
CA GLU A 39 36.05 31.87 -6.03
C GLU A 39 35.15 33.00 -5.53
N HIS A 40 33.86 32.74 -5.35
CA HIS A 40 33.02 33.48 -4.41
C HIS A 40 32.09 32.52 -3.67
N GLY A 41 32.34 32.33 -2.37
CA GLY A 41 31.51 31.51 -1.51
C GLY A 41 30.25 32.24 -1.07
N HIS A 42 29.10 31.59 -1.21
CA HIS A 42 27.85 32.00 -0.56
C HIS A 42 27.41 30.91 0.41
N ALA A 43 27.61 31.17 1.70
CA ALA A 43 27.10 30.32 2.77
C ALA A 43 25.57 30.50 2.87
N HIS A 44 24.81 29.56 2.30
CA HIS A 44 23.39 29.42 2.60
C HIS A 44 23.20 28.39 3.69
N GLY A 45 22.98 28.87 4.91
CA GLY A 45 22.51 28.05 6.02
C GLY A 45 21.06 27.61 5.78
N GLY A 46 20.88 26.55 5.00
CA GLY A 46 19.66 25.75 5.02
C GLY A 46 19.82 24.66 6.08
N GLN A 47 18.89 24.56 7.03
CA GLN A 47 18.77 23.36 7.83
C GLN A 47 18.28 22.24 6.92
N GLU A 48 19.18 21.37 6.48
CA GLU A 48 18.79 20.13 5.81
C GLU A 48 17.99 19.26 6.79
N HIS A 49 16.70 19.10 6.52
CA HIS A 49 15.89 18.11 7.20
C HIS A 49 16.40 16.73 6.79
N GLY A 50 17.20 16.13 7.67
CA GLY A 50 17.85 14.85 7.46
C GLY A 50 16.86 13.69 7.41
N HIS A 51 16.23 13.48 6.25
CA HIS A 51 15.60 12.22 5.91
C HIS A 51 16.71 11.23 5.53
N THR A 52 17.09 10.37 6.48
CA THR A 52 18.03 9.28 6.24
C THR A 52 17.36 8.20 5.39
N HIS A 53 17.19 8.48 4.09
CA HIS A 53 16.79 7.46 3.13
C HIS A 53 17.87 6.39 3.08
N GLU A 54 17.58 5.24 3.69
CA GLU A 54 18.37 4.03 3.54
C GLU A 54 18.41 3.67 2.04
N VAL A 55 19.56 3.90 1.41
CA VAL A 55 19.73 3.68 -0.03
C VAL A 55 19.74 2.18 -0.29
N LEU A 56 18.57 1.64 -0.58
CA LEU A 56 18.38 0.23 -0.91
C LEU A 56 19.20 -0.13 -2.15
N THR A 57 20.29 -0.88 -1.94
CA THR A 57 21.18 -1.38 -3.01
C THR A 57 20.57 -2.52 -3.83
N SER A 58 19.36 -2.96 -3.46
CA SER A 58 18.60 -4.07 -4.04
C SER A 58 17.10 -3.79 -3.90
N PRO A 59 16.24 -4.28 -4.82
CA PRO A 59 14.77 -4.24 -4.65
C PRO A 59 14.25 -5.02 -3.43
N GLY A 60 15.12 -5.71 -2.68
CA GLY A 60 14.82 -6.51 -1.49
C GLY A 60 14.85 -8.02 -1.77
N SER A 61 14.60 -8.84 -0.75
CA SER A 61 14.72 -10.30 -0.81
C SER A 61 13.85 -10.95 0.27
N PHE A 62 13.04 -11.95 -0.11
CA PHE A 62 12.13 -12.63 0.82
C PHE A 62 12.85 -13.56 1.83
N PRO A 63 13.88 -14.35 1.43
CA PRO A 63 14.69 -15.11 2.38
C PRO A 63 15.48 -14.22 3.35
N ASN A 64 15.85 -13.01 2.92
CA ASN A 64 16.66 -12.06 3.71
C ASN A 64 15.81 -10.90 4.26
N ARG A 65 14.48 -11.07 4.36
CA ARG A 65 13.61 -10.10 5.01
C ARG A 65 13.79 -10.15 6.53
N ASP A 66 13.47 -9.08 7.22
CA ASP A 66 13.41 -9.10 8.68
C ASP A 66 12.45 -10.20 9.14
N ALA A 67 12.96 -11.10 9.98
CA ALA A 67 12.19 -12.21 10.51
C ALA A 67 11.04 -11.71 11.42
N PRO A 68 9.93 -12.45 11.54
CA PRO A 68 8.94 -12.21 12.59
C PRO A 68 9.62 -12.16 13.96
N GLN A 69 9.28 -11.16 14.77
CA GLN A 69 9.82 -11.05 16.12
C GLN A 69 8.99 -11.89 17.08
N TYR A 70 9.63 -12.82 17.80
CA TYR A 70 8.98 -13.57 18.86
C TYR A 70 8.70 -12.65 20.06
N ARG A 71 7.44 -12.54 20.46
CA ARG A 71 7.00 -11.72 21.60
C ARG A 71 6.47 -12.61 22.71
N GLN A 72 6.77 -12.26 23.95
CA GLN A 72 6.39 -13.03 25.15
C GLN A 72 5.08 -12.57 25.79
N ASN A 73 4.53 -11.42 25.40
CA ASN A 73 3.31 -10.89 26.02
C ASN A 73 2.26 -10.38 25.00
N TRP A 74 1.48 -11.33 24.47
CA TRP A 74 0.35 -11.03 23.59
C TRP A 74 -0.85 -10.36 24.31
N SER A 75 -0.84 -10.29 25.65
CA SER A 75 -1.89 -9.61 26.43
C SER A 75 -1.69 -8.09 26.54
N GLU A 76 -0.46 -7.60 26.36
CA GLU A 76 -0.16 -6.17 26.31
C GLU A 76 -0.34 -5.59 24.90
N ARG A 77 0.00 -6.37 23.88
CA ARG A 77 -0.21 -6.09 22.46
C ARG A 77 -0.58 -7.38 21.75
N GLY A 78 -1.82 -7.46 21.23
CA GLY A 78 -2.29 -8.61 20.46
C GLY A 78 -1.52 -8.80 19.16
N PHE A 79 -1.63 -9.98 18.56
CA PHE A 79 -0.93 -10.28 17.32
C PHE A 79 -1.42 -9.39 16.18
N THR A 80 -0.48 -8.73 15.52
CA THR A 80 -0.75 -7.68 14.53
C THR A 80 -0.51 -8.14 13.11
N VAL A 81 -1.47 -7.86 12.23
CA VAL A 81 -1.40 -8.15 10.80
C VAL A 81 -1.39 -6.83 10.04
N GLY A 82 -0.21 -6.43 9.57
CA GLY A 82 -0.03 -5.23 8.75
C GLY A 82 -0.49 -5.47 7.32
N ILE A 83 -1.43 -4.67 6.83
CA ILE A 83 -1.98 -4.73 5.47
C ILE A 83 -1.56 -3.45 4.76
N GLY A 84 -0.47 -3.54 4.01
CA GLY A 84 0.14 -2.45 3.25
C GLY A 84 -0.15 -2.55 1.75
N GLY A 85 0.16 -1.51 0.99
CA GLY A 85 -0.01 -1.51 -0.46
C GLY A 85 -0.55 -0.20 -1.06
N PRO A 86 -0.54 -0.07 -2.40
CA PRO A 86 -0.82 1.20 -3.03
C PRO A 86 -2.23 1.77 -2.82
N VAL A 87 -2.37 3.06 -3.08
CA VAL A 87 -3.69 3.73 -3.17
C VAL A 87 -4.57 2.95 -4.15
N GLY A 88 -5.76 2.57 -3.71
CA GLY A 88 -6.74 1.87 -4.54
C GLY A 88 -6.49 0.37 -4.77
N SER A 89 -5.43 -0.26 -4.24
CA SER A 89 -5.20 -1.71 -4.45
C SER A 89 -6.24 -2.63 -3.79
N GLY A 90 -7.08 -2.07 -2.91
CA GLY A 90 -8.19 -2.77 -2.26
C GLY A 90 -7.85 -3.34 -0.89
N LYS A 91 -6.94 -2.69 -0.16
CA LYS A 91 -6.60 -2.97 1.24
C LYS A 91 -7.84 -2.99 2.15
N THR A 92 -8.60 -1.89 2.23
CA THR A 92 -9.89 -1.78 2.96
C THR A 92 -10.89 -2.88 2.58
N ALA A 93 -10.93 -3.25 1.30
CA ALA A 93 -11.80 -4.32 0.82
C ALA A 93 -11.33 -5.71 1.29
N LEU A 94 -10.01 -5.93 1.39
CA LEU A 94 -9.43 -7.14 1.98
C LEU A 94 -9.65 -7.16 3.50
N VAL A 95 -9.48 -6.05 4.21
CA VAL A 95 -9.79 -5.92 5.65
C VAL A 95 -11.26 -6.27 5.92
N LEU A 96 -12.19 -5.72 5.14
CA LEU A 96 -13.62 -6.03 5.24
C LEU A 96 -13.90 -7.52 5.01
N ALA A 97 -13.28 -8.11 3.99
CA ALA A 97 -13.45 -9.53 3.66
C ALA A 97 -12.90 -10.46 4.76
N LEU A 98 -11.71 -10.15 5.30
CA LEU A 98 -11.09 -10.88 6.41
C LEU A 98 -11.93 -10.77 7.69
N CYS A 99 -12.43 -9.57 8.03
CA CYS A 99 -13.33 -9.38 9.16
C CYS A 99 -14.60 -10.24 8.99
N ARG A 100 -15.25 -10.20 7.82
CA ARG A 100 -16.44 -11.02 7.53
C ARG A 100 -16.17 -12.52 7.60
N TYR A 101 -14.99 -12.99 7.18
CA TYR A 101 -14.62 -14.41 7.23
C TYR A 101 -14.29 -14.90 8.64
N LEU A 102 -13.62 -14.08 9.45
CA LEU A 102 -13.02 -14.52 10.72
C LEU A 102 -13.83 -14.17 11.97
N LYS A 103 -14.66 -13.10 11.96
CA LYS A 103 -15.29 -12.54 13.17
C LYS A 103 -16.21 -13.48 13.95
N GLU A 104 -16.80 -14.47 13.26
CA GLU A 104 -17.68 -15.48 13.89
C GLU A 104 -16.90 -16.53 14.70
N ARG A 105 -15.57 -16.60 14.55
CA ARG A 105 -14.70 -17.62 15.18
C ARG A 105 -13.51 -17.04 15.94
N HIS A 106 -13.17 -15.77 15.72
CA HIS A 106 -11.99 -15.13 16.29
C HIS A 106 -12.33 -13.72 16.81
N SER A 107 -11.74 -13.34 17.95
CA SER A 107 -11.82 -11.97 18.47
C SER A 107 -10.86 -11.06 17.69
N ILE A 108 -11.39 -10.06 17.00
CA ILE A 108 -10.65 -9.18 16.08
C ILE A 108 -10.87 -7.71 16.47
N CYS A 109 -9.85 -6.89 16.22
CA CYS A 109 -9.94 -5.42 16.17
C CYS A 109 -9.30 -4.90 14.87
N VAL A 110 -9.59 -3.64 14.50
CA VAL A 110 -9.01 -2.98 13.31
C VAL A 110 -8.46 -1.60 13.67
N VAL A 111 -7.31 -1.25 13.11
CA VAL A 111 -6.77 0.11 13.05
C VAL A 111 -6.55 0.47 11.58
N THR A 112 -7.17 1.54 11.10
CA THR A 112 -6.95 2.06 9.74
C THR A 112 -6.14 3.35 9.80
N ASN A 113 -5.14 3.48 8.94
CA ASN A 113 -4.36 4.71 8.79
C ASN A 113 -4.77 5.46 7.54
N ASP A 114 -5.01 6.76 7.67
CA ASP A 114 -5.14 7.69 6.54
C ASP A 114 -4.49 9.03 6.90
N ILE A 115 -4.15 9.83 5.90
CA ILE A 115 -3.35 11.05 6.08
C ILE A 115 -4.19 12.18 6.69
N PHE A 116 -5.39 12.40 6.15
CA PHE A 116 -6.23 13.56 6.47
C PHE A 116 -7.73 13.25 6.62
N THR A 117 -8.14 11.99 6.50
CA THR A 117 -9.57 11.60 6.55
C THR A 117 -9.77 10.37 7.43
N ARG A 118 -11.02 9.91 7.54
CA ARG A 118 -11.40 8.64 8.17
C ARG A 118 -12.12 7.72 7.18
N GLU A 119 -12.03 7.98 5.87
CA GLU A 119 -12.86 7.31 4.85
C GLU A 119 -12.76 5.78 4.91
N ASP A 120 -11.56 5.22 5.14
CA ASP A 120 -11.39 3.77 5.28
C ASP A 120 -12.07 3.21 6.54
N TRP A 121 -11.99 3.91 7.68
CA TRP A 121 -12.71 3.53 8.91
C TRP A 121 -14.23 3.68 8.74
N GLU A 122 -14.69 4.80 8.19
CA GLU A 122 -16.11 5.04 7.92
C GLU A 122 -16.68 4.01 6.93
N PHE A 123 -15.89 3.62 5.93
CA PHE A 123 -16.25 2.54 5.01
C PHE A 123 -16.45 1.22 5.76
N LEU A 124 -15.57 0.85 6.69
CA LEU A 124 -15.71 -0.37 7.50
C LEU A 124 -16.91 -0.31 8.45
N VAL A 125 -17.19 0.85 9.06
CA VAL A 125 -18.40 1.08 9.89
C VAL A 125 -19.67 0.94 9.05
N ARG A 126 -19.76 1.64 7.91
CA ARG A 126 -20.91 1.59 6.98
C ARG A 126 -21.14 0.19 6.37
N ASN A 127 -20.13 -0.69 6.39
CA ASN A 127 -20.20 -2.07 5.88
C ASN A 127 -20.32 -3.14 6.99
N GLU A 128 -20.50 -2.73 8.25
CA GLU A 128 -20.65 -3.62 9.42
C GLU A 128 -19.51 -4.65 9.54
N ALA A 129 -18.27 -4.20 9.29
CA ALA A 129 -17.09 -5.05 9.35
C ALA A 129 -16.97 -5.72 10.73
N LEU A 130 -17.02 -4.91 11.78
CA LEU A 130 -17.06 -5.25 13.20
C LEU A 130 -17.94 -4.21 13.93
N PRO A 131 -18.33 -4.45 15.21
CA PRO A 131 -18.81 -3.39 16.09
C PRO A 131 -17.82 -2.21 16.13
N GLU A 132 -18.34 -0.98 16.04
CA GLU A 132 -17.56 0.25 15.88
C GLU A 132 -16.50 0.41 16.99
N GLU A 133 -16.83 0.03 18.22
CA GLU A 133 -15.94 0.16 19.37
C GLU A 133 -14.65 -0.67 19.24
N ARG A 134 -14.60 -1.68 18.36
CA ARG A 134 -13.43 -2.50 18.02
C ARG A 134 -12.55 -1.94 16.89
N MET A 135 -12.95 -0.82 16.28
CA MET A 135 -12.26 -0.22 15.13
C MET A 135 -11.79 1.21 15.45
N ARG A 136 -10.57 1.57 15.04
CA ARG A 136 -10.04 2.94 15.22
C ARG A 136 -9.48 3.49 13.90
N ALA A 137 -9.70 4.78 13.68
CA ALA A 137 -8.98 5.57 12.69
C ALA A 137 -7.76 6.21 13.35
N VAL A 138 -6.62 6.16 12.67
CA VAL A 138 -5.41 6.92 12.99
C VAL A 138 -5.17 7.89 11.84
N GLU A 139 -5.35 9.18 12.11
CA GLU A 139 -4.98 10.26 11.19
C GLU A 139 -3.48 10.53 11.35
N THR A 140 -2.70 10.22 10.32
CA THR A 140 -1.22 10.28 10.41
C THR A 140 -0.68 11.69 10.19
N GLY A 141 -1.44 12.57 9.53
CA GLY A 141 -1.06 13.95 9.21
C GLY A 141 0.11 14.11 8.22
N GLY A 142 0.75 13.01 7.79
CA GLY A 142 1.99 13.01 7.01
C GLY A 142 2.18 11.75 6.18
N CYS A 143 3.42 11.54 5.70
CA CYS A 143 3.75 10.46 4.76
C CYS A 143 3.31 9.07 5.30
N PRO A 144 2.48 8.29 4.57
CA PRO A 144 1.90 7.06 5.10
C PRO A 144 2.94 5.96 5.39
N HIS A 145 4.04 5.91 4.63
CA HIS A 145 5.26 5.12 4.95
C HIS A 145 5.77 5.36 6.38
N ALA A 146 5.82 6.63 6.84
CA ALA A 146 6.46 6.97 8.11
C ALA A 146 5.65 6.42 9.28
N ALA A 147 4.32 6.56 9.22
CA ALA A 147 3.38 6.15 10.27
C ALA A 147 3.36 4.63 10.56
N ILE A 148 3.91 3.81 9.66
CA ILE A 148 3.98 2.34 9.80
C ILE A 148 5.42 1.82 9.96
N ARG A 149 6.45 2.65 9.75
CA ARG A 149 7.85 2.22 9.71
C ARG A 149 8.80 3.02 10.61
N GLU A 150 8.68 4.35 10.60
CA GLU A 150 9.62 5.27 11.25
C GLU A 150 9.04 5.86 12.55
N ASP A 151 7.80 6.34 12.51
CA ASP A 151 7.03 6.82 13.67
C ASP A 151 5.68 6.10 13.75
N TYR A 152 5.73 4.86 14.23
CA TYR A 152 4.55 4.01 14.47
C TYR A 152 4.02 4.13 15.91
N SER A 153 4.43 5.15 16.66
CA SER A 153 4.12 5.32 18.08
C SER A 153 2.61 5.32 18.37
N LEU A 154 1.86 6.15 17.65
CA LEU A 154 0.40 6.29 17.77
C LEU A 154 -0.35 5.01 17.37
N ASN A 155 0.13 4.31 16.33
CA ASN A 155 -0.41 3.00 15.94
C ASN A 155 -0.21 1.96 17.06
N LEU A 156 1.00 1.89 17.61
CA LEU A 156 1.36 0.94 18.67
C LEU A 156 0.56 1.20 19.96
N GLU A 157 0.35 2.46 20.33
CA GLU A 157 -0.53 2.85 21.45
C GLU A 157 -1.98 2.41 21.19
N THR A 158 -2.52 2.73 20.02
CA THR A 158 -3.88 2.33 19.61
C THR A 158 -4.09 0.81 19.65
N VAL A 159 -3.11 0.02 19.18
CA VAL A 159 -3.14 -1.44 19.29
C VAL A 159 -3.14 -1.90 20.75
N LYS A 160 -2.28 -1.33 21.61
CA LYS A 160 -2.22 -1.68 23.04
C LYS A 160 -3.55 -1.41 23.74
N ASP A 161 -4.20 -0.29 23.45
CA ASP A 161 -5.48 0.05 24.08
C ASP A 161 -6.66 -0.80 23.59
N LEU A 162 -6.70 -1.13 22.29
CA LEU A 162 -7.62 -2.14 21.77
C LEU A 162 -7.34 -3.53 22.37
N THR A 163 -6.07 -3.86 22.62
CA THR A 163 -5.68 -5.13 23.24
C THR A 163 -6.19 -5.22 24.68
N LYS A 164 -5.88 -4.24 25.53
CA LYS A 164 -6.35 -4.17 26.91
C LYS A 164 -7.88 -4.22 27.01
N LYS A 165 -8.59 -3.53 26.10
CA LYS A 165 -10.05 -3.40 26.14
C LYS A 165 -10.81 -4.63 25.65
N PHE A 166 -10.31 -5.33 24.62
CA PHE A 166 -11.06 -6.39 23.93
C PHE A 166 -10.40 -7.77 23.90
N GLN A 167 -9.14 -7.87 24.34
CA GLN A 167 -8.33 -9.09 24.28
C GLN A 167 -8.47 -9.82 22.93
N PRO A 168 -8.21 -9.13 21.80
CA PRO A 168 -8.32 -9.71 20.48
C PRO A 168 -7.20 -10.71 20.23
N GLN A 169 -7.50 -11.77 19.48
CA GLN A 169 -6.48 -12.67 18.94
C GLN A 169 -5.69 -11.98 17.83
N LEU A 170 -6.40 -11.22 16.97
CA LEU A 170 -5.84 -10.53 15.81
C LEU A 170 -6.20 -9.04 15.81
N VAL A 171 -5.24 -8.19 15.50
CA VAL A 171 -5.47 -6.78 15.17
C VAL A 171 -5.01 -6.52 13.74
N PHE A 172 -5.95 -6.16 12.85
CA PHE A 172 -5.62 -5.74 11.49
C PHE A 172 -5.17 -4.27 11.51
N LEU A 173 -4.00 -3.99 10.96
CA LEU A 173 -3.48 -2.64 10.78
C LEU A 173 -3.41 -2.33 9.29
N GLU A 174 -4.35 -1.54 8.79
CA GLU A 174 -4.28 -1.02 7.42
C GLU A 174 -3.38 0.22 7.38
N SER A 175 -2.44 0.26 6.44
CA SER A 175 -1.66 1.47 6.15
C SER A 175 -2.45 2.45 5.29
N GLY A 176 -2.07 3.74 5.33
CA GLY A 176 -2.44 4.65 4.25
C GLY A 176 -1.91 4.13 2.90
N GLY A 177 -2.54 4.53 1.80
CA GLY A 177 -2.07 4.17 0.46
C GLY A 177 -0.79 4.90 0.09
N ASP A 178 0.24 4.15 -0.31
CA ASP A 178 1.56 4.70 -0.70
C ASP A 178 2.04 4.10 -2.04
N ASN A 179 3.34 4.11 -2.28
CA ASN A 179 4.02 3.48 -3.39
C ASN A 179 4.68 2.15 -2.97
N LEU A 180 5.42 1.52 -3.90
CA LEU A 180 6.03 0.19 -3.73
C LEU A 180 7.16 0.12 -2.70
N ALA A 181 7.65 1.27 -2.21
CA ALA A 181 8.69 1.35 -1.20
C ALA A 181 8.18 1.13 0.24
N ALA A 182 6.90 1.39 0.51
CA ALA A 182 6.34 1.27 1.85
C ALA A 182 6.29 -0.18 2.32
N ASN A 183 6.75 -0.43 3.55
CA ASN A 183 6.63 -1.71 4.24
C ASN A 183 6.47 -1.45 5.74
N PHE A 184 5.76 -2.32 6.45
CA PHE A 184 5.59 -2.19 7.90
C PHE A 184 6.91 -2.46 8.63
N SER A 185 7.17 -1.74 9.73
CA SER A 185 8.17 -2.15 10.71
C SER A 185 7.74 -3.47 11.37
N ARG A 186 8.69 -4.38 11.58
CA ARG A 186 8.49 -5.59 12.41
C ARG A 186 8.16 -5.28 13.86
N GLU A 187 8.48 -4.07 14.33
CA GLU A 187 8.03 -3.59 15.65
C GLU A 187 6.54 -3.26 15.69
N LEU A 188 5.89 -3.02 14.55
CA LEU A 188 4.46 -2.72 14.46
C LEU A 188 3.61 -3.90 13.96
N ALA A 189 4.12 -4.70 13.01
CA ALA A 189 3.39 -5.81 12.38
C ALA A 189 4.14 -7.14 12.52
N ASP A 190 3.48 -8.13 13.10
CA ASP A 190 4.05 -9.46 13.34
C ASP A 190 3.93 -10.35 12.08
N PHE A 191 2.83 -10.19 11.31
CA PHE A 191 2.67 -10.72 9.95
C PHE A 191 2.37 -9.58 8.95
N ILE A 192 3.06 -9.55 7.81
CA ILE A 192 2.94 -8.46 6.84
C ILE A 192 2.36 -8.97 5.51
N ILE A 193 1.22 -8.40 5.14
CA ILE A 193 0.56 -8.56 3.84
C ILE A 193 0.81 -7.30 3.01
N TYR A 194 1.26 -7.47 1.77
CA TYR A 194 1.32 -6.37 0.81
C TYR A 194 0.35 -6.61 -0.35
N VAL A 195 -0.56 -5.67 -0.57
CA VAL A 195 -1.64 -5.78 -1.56
C VAL A 195 -1.33 -4.92 -2.77
N ILE A 196 -1.10 -5.56 -3.90
CA ILE A 196 -1.12 -4.93 -5.23
C ILE A 196 -2.38 -5.38 -5.98
N ASP A 197 -2.73 -4.72 -7.07
CA ASP A 197 -3.91 -5.11 -7.86
C ASP A 197 -3.65 -5.12 -9.36
N VAL A 198 -4.47 -5.90 -10.07
CA VAL A 198 -4.34 -6.12 -11.51
C VAL A 198 -4.59 -4.85 -12.33
N ALA A 199 -5.44 -3.93 -11.86
CA ALA A 199 -5.68 -2.65 -12.55
C ALA A 199 -4.49 -1.67 -12.44
N GLY A 200 -3.53 -1.91 -11.54
CA GLY A 200 -2.22 -1.25 -11.56
C GLY A 200 -1.30 -1.70 -12.72
N GLY A 201 -1.68 -2.77 -13.43
CA GLY A 201 -0.97 -3.35 -14.57
C GLY A 201 -0.05 -4.51 -14.21
N ASP A 202 0.11 -5.46 -15.13
CA ASP A 202 0.87 -6.70 -14.92
C ASP A 202 2.37 -6.50 -14.62
N LYS A 203 2.91 -5.32 -14.93
CA LYS A 203 4.28 -4.90 -14.62
C LYS A 203 4.52 -4.53 -13.15
N ILE A 204 3.50 -4.47 -12.28
CA ILE A 204 3.70 -4.07 -10.88
C ILE A 204 4.63 -5.03 -10.12
N PRO A 205 4.45 -6.37 -10.14
CA PRO A 205 5.38 -7.30 -9.49
C PRO A 205 6.86 -7.08 -9.85
N ARG A 206 7.18 -6.94 -11.15
CA ARG A 206 8.57 -6.76 -11.62
C ARG A 206 9.23 -5.42 -11.24
N LYS A 207 8.48 -4.45 -10.69
CA LYS A 207 9.06 -3.23 -10.13
C LYS A 207 9.76 -3.46 -8.79
N GLY A 208 9.43 -4.56 -8.09
CA GLY A 208 10.00 -4.89 -6.79
C GLY A 208 9.68 -3.82 -5.72
N GLY A 209 10.63 -3.59 -4.82
CA GLY A 209 10.48 -2.74 -3.64
C GLY A 209 10.14 -3.55 -2.38
N PRO A 210 10.51 -3.08 -1.18
CA PRO A 210 10.29 -3.76 0.10
C PRO A 210 8.92 -4.41 0.28
N GLY A 211 7.83 -3.69 -0.04
CA GLY A 211 6.48 -4.26 0.07
C GLY A 211 6.28 -5.51 -0.79
N ILE A 212 6.79 -5.51 -2.03
CA ILE A 212 6.69 -6.66 -2.93
C ILE A 212 7.65 -7.79 -2.53
N THR A 213 8.89 -7.47 -2.14
CA THR A 213 9.96 -8.47 -1.97
C THR A 213 10.13 -8.99 -0.54
N GLN A 214 9.70 -8.23 0.47
CA GLN A 214 9.95 -8.51 1.91
C GLN A 214 8.67 -8.68 2.74
N SER A 215 7.46 -8.56 2.17
CA SER A 215 6.23 -8.97 2.87
C SER A 215 6.16 -10.49 3.04
N ASP A 216 5.56 -10.97 4.13
CA ASP A 216 5.34 -12.41 4.34
C ASP A 216 4.39 -12.97 3.27
N LEU A 217 3.40 -12.17 2.86
CA LEU A 217 2.43 -12.52 1.82
C LEU A 217 2.22 -11.35 0.84
N LEU A 218 2.48 -11.60 -0.45
CA LEU A 218 2.01 -10.71 -1.52
C LEU A 218 0.59 -11.13 -1.94
N VAL A 219 -0.34 -10.19 -2.00
CA VAL A 219 -1.69 -10.40 -2.56
C VAL A 219 -1.79 -9.65 -3.88
N VAL A 220 -2.15 -10.38 -4.93
CA VAL A 220 -2.50 -9.82 -6.25
C VAL A 220 -4.03 -9.80 -6.35
N ASN A 221 -4.62 -8.65 -6.01
CA ASN A 221 -6.06 -8.47 -5.87
C ASN A 221 -6.74 -8.06 -7.19
N LYS A 222 -8.07 -8.17 -7.24
CA LYS A 222 -8.93 -7.82 -8.39
C LYS A 222 -8.64 -8.64 -9.66
N THR A 223 -8.39 -9.94 -9.54
CA THR A 223 -8.07 -10.79 -10.69
C THR A 223 -9.20 -10.92 -11.70
N ASP A 224 -10.43 -10.60 -11.30
CA ASP A 224 -11.62 -10.42 -12.14
C ASP A 224 -11.47 -9.31 -13.19
N LEU A 225 -10.55 -8.36 -13.00
CA LEU A 225 -10.34 -7.23 -13.92
C LEU A 225 -9.28 -7.48 -15.01
N ALA A 226 -8.62 -8.65 -15.00
CA ALA A 226 -7.47 -8.93 -15.88
C ALA A 226 -7.74 -8.66 -17.37
N ASP A 227 -8.81 -9.26 -17.91
CA ASP A 227 -9.19 -9.09 -19.31
C ASP A 227 -9.60 -7.64 -19.63
N ALA A 228 -10.28 -6.98 -18.70
CA ALA A 228 -10.78 -5.61 -18.87
C ALA A 228 -9.67 -4.56 -18.92
N VAL A 229 -8.50 -4.84 -18.33
CA VAL A 229 -7.33 -3.94 -18.34
C VAL A 229 -6.16 -4.47 -19.19
N GLY A 230 -6.32 -5.62 -19.84
CA GLY A 230 -5.30 -6.25 -20.68
C GLY A 230 -4.06 -6.74 -19.92
N ALA A 231 -4.21 -7.13 -18.65
CA ALA A 231 -3.11 -7.58 -17.79
C ALA A 231 -3.01 -9.10 -17.74
N SER A 232 -1.81 -9.67 -17.94
CA SER A 232 -1.61 -11.12 -17.84
C SER A 232 -1.33 -11.57 -16.40
N LEU A 233 -2.23 -12.38 -15.83
CA LEU A 233 -2.03 -13.01 -14.51
C LEU A 233 -0.82 -13.96 -14.48
N GLU A 234 -0.54 -14.64 -15.60
CA GLU A 234 0.64 -15.51 -15.73
C GLU A 234 1.94 -14.72 -15.65
N VAL A 235 2.00 -13.56 -16.31
CA VAL A 235 3.14 -12.63 -16.24
C VAL A 235 3.32 -12.14 -14.81
N MET A 236 2.23 -11.67 -14.17
CA MET A 236 2.27 -11.24 -12.76
C MET A 236 2.79 -12.34 -11.84
N LYS A 237 2.33 -13.58 -12.03
CA LYS A 237 2.74 -14.72 -11.19
C LYS A 237 4.21 -15.07 -11.40
N ARG A 238 4.67 -15.14 -12.65
CA ARG A 238 6.08 -15.39 -12.99
C ARG A 238 6.98 -14.32 -12.38
N ASP A 239 6.59 -13.06 -12.46
CA ASP A 239 7.39 -11.95 -11.96
C ASP A 239 7.41 -11.87 -10.44
N ALA A 240 6.27 -12.12 -9.77
CA ALA A 240 6.20 -12.26 -8.32
C ALA A 240 7.09 -13.41 -7.82
N ASP A 241 7.01 -14.58 -8.46
CA ASP A 241 7.86 -15.75 -8.18
C ASP A 241 9.36 -15.41 -8.26
N ILE A 242 9.77 -14.57 -9.22
CA ILE A 242 11.17 -14.15 -9.40
C ILE A 242 11.56 -13.12 -8.33
N MET A 243 10.81 -12.02 -8.20
CA MET A 243 11.14 -10.91 -7.29
C MET A 243 11.06 -11.30 -5.81
N ARG A 244 10.19 -12.26 -5.46
CA ARG A 244 10.06 -12.81 -4.11
C ARG A 244 10.90 -14.07 -3.88
N LEU A 245 11.72 -14.51 -4.84
CA LEU A 245 12.47 -15.77 -4.74
C LEU A 245 11.59 -16.94 -4.24
N LYS A 246 10.40 -17.08 -4.85
CA LYS A 246 9.32 -18.04 -4.50
C LYS A 246 8.61 -17.82 -3.15
N GLY A 247 8.75 -16.66 -2.50
CA GLY A 247 7.95 -16.27 -1.33
C GLY A 247 6.44 -16.23 -1.60
N PRO A 248 5.58 -16.49 -0.58
CA PRO A 248 4.14 -16.69 -0.76
C PRO A 248 3.45 -15.56 -1.52
N THR A 249 2.62 -15.93 -2.49
CA THR A 249 1.82 -15.00 -3.30
C THR A 249 0.44 -15.60 -3.55
N ILE A 250 -0.63 -14.87 -3.22
CA ILE A 250 -2.01 -15.29 -3.47
C ILE A 250 -2.68 -14.35 -4.49
N PHE A 251 -3.37 -14.93 -5.45
CA PHE A 251 -4.20 -14.25 -6.44
C PHE A 251 -5.64 -14.22 -5.92
N ALA A 252 -6.22 -13.03 -5.75
CA ALA A 252 -7.42 -12.82 -4.96
C ALA A 252 -8.44 -11.88 -5.61
N GLN A 253 -9.68 -11.98 -5.14
CA GLN A 253 -10.77 -11.04 -5.43
C GLN A 253 -11.47 -10.76 -4.12
N ALA A 254 -10.96 -9.80 -3.33
CA ALA A 254 -11.45 -9.57 -1.97
C ALA A 254 -12.97 -9.34 -1.89
N LYS A 255 -13.55 -8.63 -2.88
CA LYS A 255 -15.01 -8.41 -2.98
C LYS A 255 -15.83 -9.69 -3.24
N ASN A 256 -15.23 -10.68 -3.89
CA ASN A 256 -15.87 -11.93 -4.30
C ASN A 256 -15.45 -13.11 -3.40
N MET A 257 -14.75 -12.84 -2.28
CA MET A 257 -14.20 -13.82 -1.33
C MET A 257 -13.18 -14.83 -1.91
N VAL A 258 -12.73 -14.67 -3.15
CA VAL A 258 -11.71 -15.55 -3.77
C VAL A 258 -10.33 -15.26 -3.19
N GLY A 259 -9.62 -16.28 -2.71
CA GLY A 259 -8.31 -16.16 -2.08
C GLY A 259 -8.36 -15.74 -0.60
N VAL A 260 -9.51 -15.30 -0.09
CA VAL A 260 -9.66 -14.81 1.30
C VAL A 260 -9.55 -15.94 2.33
N PRO A 261 -10.13 -17.14 2.12
CA PRO A 261 -9.88 -18.31 2.99
C PRO A 261 -8.40 -18.68 3.10
N GLU A 262 -7.67 -18.64 1.98
CA GLU A 262 -6.26 -19.00 1.89
C GLU A 262 -5.36 -17.95 2.57
N ILE A 263 -5.65 -16.66 2.35
CA ILE A 263 -5.00 -15.55 3.09
C ILE A 263 -5.24 -15.72 4.59
N SER A 264 -6.49 -16.03 4.99
CA SER A 264 -6.87 -16.24 6.38
C SER A 264 -6.14 -17.43 7.02
N ALA A 265 -5.94 -18.52 6.28
CA ALA A 265 -5.21 -19.68 6.76
C ALA A 265 -3.75 -19.34 7.10
N LEU A 266 -3.04 -18.62 6.22
CA LEU A 266 -1.66 -18.19 6.45
C LEU A 266 -1.53 -17.23 7.65
N ILE A 267 -2.51 -16.34 7.85
CA ILE A 267 -2.56 -15.46 9.04
C ILE A 267 -2.70 -16.29 10.33
N LEU A 268 -3.60 -17.28 10.32
CA LEU A 268 -3.87 -18.13 11.49
C LEU A 268 -2.72 -19.11 11.78
N GLU A 269 -2.03 -19.60 10.76
CA GLU A 269 -0.80 -20.39 10.88
C GLU A 269 0.30 -19.55 11.56
N ALA A 270 0.60 -18.35 11.04
CA ALA A 270 1.58 -17.44 11.63
C ALA A 270 1.22 -17.01 13.07
N PHE A 271 -0.07 -16.77 13.35
CA PHE A 271 -0.57 -16.52 14.71
C PHE A 271 -0.35 -17.73 15.63
N SER A 272 -0.62 -18.95 15.16
CA SER A 272 -0.45 -20.17 15.94
C SER A 272 1.04 -20.42 16.26
N ASP A 273 1.92 -20.27 15.27
CA ASP A 273 3.36 -20.42 15.45
C ASP A 273 3.92 -19.38 16.44
N ALA A 274 3.45 -18.13 16.36
CA ALA A 274 3.90 -17.05 17.24
C ALA A 274 3.37 -17.17 18.70
N THR A 275 2.24 -17.85 18.91
CA THR A 275 1.61 -18.01 20.23
C THR A 275 1.91 -19.35 20.90
N ASN A 276 1.98 -20.45 20.16
CA ASN A 276 2.28 -21.79 20.70
C ASN A 276 3.73 -21.90 21.21
N ASN A 277 4.67 -21.14 20.64
CA ASN A 277 6.06 -21.07 21.10
C ASN A 277 6.23 -20.38 22.49
N GLN A 278 5.14 -20.03 23.18
CA GLN A 278 5.15 -19.61 24.59
C GLN A 278 4.93 -20.75 25.59
N ALA A 279 4.68 -21.99 25.12
CA ALA A 279 4.39 -23.15 25.94
C ALA A 279 5.61 -24.06 26.22
N LEU A 280 6.83 -23.60 25.90
CA LEU A 280 8.12 -24.28 26.08
C LEU A 280 9.11 -23.36 26.82
#